data_AF-A0A9X5XEV3-F1
#
_entry.id   AF-A0A9X5XEV3-F1
#
_cell.length_a   1.000
_cell.length_b   1.000
_cell.length_c   1.000
_cell.angle_alpha   90.00
_cell.angle_beta   90.00
_cell.angle_gamma   90.00
#
_symmetry.space_group_name_H-M   'P 1'
#
loop_
_entity.id
_entity.type
_entity.pdbx_description
1 polymer ?
#
loop_
_entity_poly.entity_id
_entity_poly.type
_entity_poly.pdbx_seq_one_letter_code
_entity_poly.pdbx_strand_id
1 'polypeptide(L)'
;VATEWFSSGGTEPARIWRYDFSSEPGYLATDSSSHVNASAAYETNAVGLQGVLSHSATSGGTPNFYVDDARGGVGQHGILWRQNTSGATAAANCGQDIMYACWGQHTESMSYWWSTGRVWTLTEWAADSAGHWTGTDHAIPQRVLFSLPLASIDSSLS
;
A
#
# COMPACT_ATOMS: atom_id res chain seq x y z
N VAL A 1 -4.88 -3.71 9.22
CA VAL A 1 -5.05 -2.30 8.80
C VAL A 1 -5.77 -2.27 7.47
N ALA A 2 -6.45 -1.18 7.15
CA ALA A 2 -7.10 -0.97 5.87
C ALA A 2 -6.92 0.50 5.44
N THR A 3 -6.92 0.75 4.14
CA THR A 3 -6.92 2.09 3.54
C THR A 3 -8.29 2.44 2.99
N GLU A 4 -8.58 3.72 2.94
CA GLU A 4 -9.69 4.22 2.12
C GLU A 4 -9.33 4.05 0.65
N TRP A 5 -10.28 3.54 -0.14
CA TRP A 5 -10.05 3.40 -1.57
C TRP A 5 -10.30 4.73 -2.28
N PHE A 6 -9.27 5.20 -2.99
CA PHE A 6 -9.37 6.32 -3.91
C PHE A 6 -8.79 5.91 -5.26
N SER A 7 -9.35 6.43 -6.34
CA SER A 7 -8.76 6.25 -7.68
C SER A 7 -7.34 6.82 -7.73
N SER A 8 -6.45 6.16 -8.46
CA SER A 8 -5.09 6.66 -8.70
C SER A 8 -5.12 8.11 -9.23
N GLY A 9 -4.33 9.00 -8.64
CA GLY A 9 -4.29 10.42 -9.02
C GLY A 9 -5.38 11.30 -8.40
N GLY A 10 -6.13 10.80 -7.41
CA GLY A 10 -7.00 11.62 -6.55
C GLY A 10 -6.22 12.70 -5.78
N THR A 11 -6.94 13.64 -5.17
CA THR A 11 -6.34 14.76 -4.41
C THR A 11 -6.63 14.69 -2.92
N GLU A 12 -7.48 13.75 -2.53
CA GLU A 12 -7.96 13.53 -1.18
C GLU A 12 -6.87 12.87 -0.33
N PRO A 13 -6.58 13.40 0.88
CA PRO A 13 -5.73 12.72 1.85
C PRO A 13 -6.23 11.31 2.12
N ALA A 14 -5.37 10.32 1.95
CA ALA A 14 -5.74 8.94 2.21
C ALA A 14 -5.85 8.67 3.72
N ARG A 15 -6.82 7.84 4.11
CA ARG A 15 -7.03 7.43 5.49
C ARG A 15 -6.63 5.99 5.72
N ILE A 16 -6.10 5.70 6.91
CA ILE A 16 -5.71 4.36 7.35
C ILE A 16 -6.46 4.03 8.63
N TRP A 17 -7.13 2.89 8.67
CA TRP A 17 -7.74 2.33 9.88
C TRP A 17 -6.95 1.14 10.40
N ARG A 18 -6.79 1.09 11.72
CA ARG A 18 -6.24 -0.06 12.43
C ARG A 18 -7.37 -0.79 13.14
N TYR A 19 -7.26 -2.11 13.13
CA TYR A 19 -8.20 -3.02 13.76
C TYR A 19 -7.40 -3.97 14.64
N ASP A 20 -7.97 -4.32 15.77
CA ASP A 20 -7.36 -5.29 16.67
C ASP A 20 -7.73 -6.71 16.20
N PHE A 21 -6.76 -7.62 16.27
CA PHE A 21 -7.04 -9.03 16.07
C PHE A 21 -7.74 -9.60 17.31
N SER A 22 -8.63 -10.56 17.08
CA SER A 22 -9.16 -11.39 18.16
C SER A 22 -8.11 -12.39 18.65
N SER A 23 -8.43 -13.16 19.68
CA SER A 23 -7.64 -14.33 20.07
C SER A 23 -7.74 -15.49 19.07
N GLU A 24 -8.73 -15.49 18.18
CA GLU A 24 -8.88 -16.48 17.12
C GLU A 24 -8.02 -16.11 15.91
N PRO A 25 -7.11 -17.00 15.46
CA PRO A 25 -6.22 -16.71 14.34
C PRO A 25 -6.99 -16.34 13.07
N GLY A 26 -6.67 -15.17 12.50
CA GLY A 26 -7.25 -14.68 11.26
C GLY A 26 -8.53 -13.85 11.42
N TYR A 27 -9.09 -13.72 12.63
CA TYR A 27 -10.28 -12.93 12.89
C TYR A 27 -9.96 -11.61 13.59
N LEU A 28 -10.76 -10.57 13.28
CA LEU A 28 -10.72 -9.28 13.95
C LEU A 28 -11.58 -9.31 15.23
N ALA A 29 -11.19 -8.52 16.23
CA ALA A 29 -11.93 -8.41 17.48
C ALA A 29 -13.29 -7.72 17.25
N THR A 30 -14.35 -8.26 17.85
CA THR A 30 -15.71 -7.71 17.77
C THR A 30 -16.18 -7.18 19.12
N ASP A 31 -17.07 -6.19 19.10
CA ASP A 31 -17.81 -5.75 20.28
C ASP A 31 -18.96 -6.72 20.66
N SER A 32 -19.73 -6.37 21.70
CA SER A 32 -20.86 -7.18 22.18
C SER A 32 -22.01 -7.30 21.18
N SER A 33 -22.04 -6.46 20.14
CA SER A 33 -23.00 -6.50 19.03
C SER A 33 -22.44 -7.19 17.79
N SER A 34 -21.27 -7.83 17.89
CA SER A 34 -20.57 -8.49 16.78
C SER A 34 -20.07 -7.54 15.68
N HIS A 35 -19.84 -6.25 15.99
CA HIS A 35 -19.22 -5.32 15.05
C HIS A 35 -17.71 -5.20 15.26
N VAL A 36 -16.98 -5.02 14.16
CA VAL A 36 -15.53 -4.72 14.17
C VAL A 36 -15.34 -3.22 14.10
N ASN A 37 -14.87 -2.61 15.18
CA ASN A 37 -14.57 -1.18 15.24
C ASN A 37 -13.07 -0.93 15.03
N ALA A 38 -12.74 0.16 14.35
CA ALA A 38 -11.35 0.57 14.23
C ALA A 38 -10.81 1.01 15.61
N SER A 39 -9.66 0.47 16.02
CA SER A 39 -8.98 0.88 17.25
C SER A 39 -8.18 2.18 17.08
N ALA A 40 -7.87 2.55 15.82
CA ALA A 40 -7.31 3.84 15.46
C ALA A 40 -7.65 4.20 14.01
N ALA A 41 -7.64 5.51 13.72
CA ALA A 41 -7.73 6.07 12.39
C ALA A 41 -6.65 7.13 12.21
N TYR A 42 -6.03 7.17 11.03
CA TYR A 42 -4.96 8.08 10.68
C TYR A 42 -5.26 8.72 9.33
N GLU A 43 -4.88 9.98 9.16
CA GLU A 43 -4.86 10.66 7.88
C GLU A 43 -3.40 10.77 7.41
N THR A 44 -3.17 10.55 6.13
CA THR A 44 -1.83 10.65 5.52
C THR A 44 -1.77 11.85 4.59
N ASN A 45 -0.57 12.41 4.41
CA ASN A 45 -0.36 13.45 3.40
C ASN A 45 -0.31 12.88 1.97
N ALA A 46 -0.22 11.55 1.82
CA ALA A 46 -0.26 10.90 0.53
C ALA A 46 -1.71 10.78 0.04
N VAL A 47 -1.87 10.77 -1.27
CA VAL A 47 -3.16 10.68 -1.95
C VAL A 47 -3.18 9.40 -2.79
N GLY A 48 -4.36 8.88 -3.12
CA GLY A 48 -4.48 7.72 -4.00
C GLY A 48 -3.82 6.43 -3.47
N LEU A 49 -3.72 6.28 -2.13
CA LEU A 49 -3.18 5.06 -1.53
C LEU A 49 -4.16 3.91 -1.72
N GLN A 50 -3.72 2.81 -2.31
CA GLN A 50 -4.58 1.64 -2.51
C GLN A 50 -4.19 0.45 -1.63
N GLY A 51 -2.92 0.28 -1.29
CA GLY A 51 -2.46 -0.72 -0.32
C GLY A 51 -1.78 -0.12 0.91
N VAL A 52 -1.92 -0.84 2.02
CA VAL A 52 -1.26 -0.51 3.29
C VAL A 52 -0.82 -1.76 4.03
N LEU A 53 0.38 -1.70 4.58
CA LEU A 53 0.91 -2.64 5.56
C LEU A 53 1.27 -1.89 6.83
N SER A 54 0.99 -2.50 7.99
CA SER A 54 1.53 -2.06 9.27
C SER A 54 2.43 -3.16 9.82
N HIS A 55 3.68 -2.81 10.12
CA HIS A 55 4.67 -3.75 10.62
C HIS A 55 5.57 -3.10 11.68
N SER A 56 5.77 -3.80 12.78
CA SER A 56 6.74 -3.43 13.82
C SER A 56 7.91 -4.40 13.78
N ALA A 57 9.14 -3.88 13.81
CA ALA A 57 10.35 -4.72 13.85
C ALA A 57 10.42 -5.60 15.10
N THR A 58 9.79 -5.16 16.19
CA THR A 58 9.70 -5.87 17.46
C THR A 58 8.23 -6.01 17.88
N SER A 59 7.93 -7.10 18.58
CA SER A 59 6.60 -7.30 19.19
C SER A 59 6.30 -6.15 20.16
N GLY A 60 5.17 -5.47 19.98
CA GLY A 60 4.78 -4.30 20.76
C GLY A 60 5.52 -2.99 20.43
N GLY A 61 6.44 -2.99 19.47
CA GLY A 61 7.13 -1.78 19.02
C GLY A 61 6.22 -0.85 18.21
N THR A 62 6.63 0.42 18.08
CA THR A 62 5.96 1.39 17.21
C THR A 62 5.94 0.88 15.78
N PRO A 63 4.76 0.73 15.16
CA PRO A 63 4.68 0.23 13.79
C PRO A 63 5.13 1.31 12.80
N ASN A 64 5.76 0.85 11.74
CA ASN A 64 5.83 1.60 10.49
C ASN A 64 4.63 1.23 9.62
N PHE A 65 4.10 2.22 8.91
CA PHE A 65 3.12 2.03 7.86
C PHE A 65 3.82 2.11 6.53
N TYR A 66 3.69 1.05 5.73
CA TYR A 66 4.14 1.01 4.35
C TYR A 66 2.92 1.23 3.47
N VAL A 67 2.96 2.23 2.62
CA VAL A 67 1.84 2.58 1.74
C VAL A 67 2.33 2.76 0.32
N ASP A 68 1.55 2.29 -0.65
CA ASP A 68 1.79 2.55 -2.06
C ASP A 68 0.99 3.77 -2.51
N ASP A 69 1.69 4.74 -3.08
CA ASP A 69 1.10 5.86 -3.81
C ASP A 69 0.97 5.46 -5.28
N ALA A 70 -0.25 5.07 -5.65
CA ALA A 70 -0.58 4.59 -6.97
C ALA A 70 -0.71 5.75 -7.97
N ARG A 71 0.18 5.77 -8.97
CA ARG A 71 0.15 6.74 -10.07
C ARG A 71 -0.64 6.18 -11.24
N GLY A 72 -1.52 7.00 -11.83
CA GLY A 72 -2.59 6.55 -12.75
C GLY A 72 -2.29 6.62 -14.25
N GLY A 73 -1.07 6.95 -14.67
CA GLY A 73 -0.71 6.98 -16.10
C GLY A 73 -0.13 5.66 -16.61
N VAL A 74 -0.31 5.37 -17.91
CA VAL A 74 0.20 4.15 -18.55
C VAL A 74 1.70 4.01 -18.34
N GLY A 75 2.13 2.86 -17.79
CA GLY A 75 3.55 2.57 -17.56
C GLY A 75 4.18 3.33 -16.39
N GLN A 76 3.38 4.12 -15.64
CA GLN A 76 3.90 4.86 -14.48
C GLN A 76 4.01 3.94 -13.27
N HIS A 77 5.21 3.90 -12.70
CA HIS A 77 5.46 3.24 -11.44
C HIS A 77 4.94 4.09 -10.28
N GLY A 78 4.44 3.43 -9.24
CA GLY A 78 4.06 4.07 -7.98
C GLY A 78 5.26 4.40 -7.10
N ILE A 79 4.99 5.08 -5.98
CA ILE A 79 5.99 5.34 -4.94
C ILE A 79 5.64 4.48 -3.73
N LEU A 80 6.63 3.77 -3.16
CA LEU A 80 6.47 3.13 -1.86
C LEU A 80 6.96 4.08 -0.76
N TRP A 81 6.08 4.38 0.18
CA TRP A 81 6.41 5.19 1.35
C TRP A 81 6.46 4.32 2.59
N ARG A 82 7.42 4.60 3.48
CA ARG A 82 7.38 4.19 4.88
C ARG A 82 7.14 5.42 5.75
N GLN A 83 6.12 5.37 6.58
CA GLN A 83 5.74 6.49 7.43
C GLN A 83 5.32 6.04 8.83
N ASN A 84 5.53 6.91 9.80
CA ASN A 84 5.02 6.81 11.16
C ASN A 84 4.91 8.24 11.75
N THR A 85 4.62 8.36 13.04
CA THR A 85 4.49 9.67 13.70
C THR A 85 5.78 10.51 13.73
N SER A 86 6.95 9.91 13.45
CA SER A 86 8.23 10.62 13.37
C SER A 86 8.55 11.17 11.97
N GLY A 87 7.85 10.73 10.93
CA GLY A 87 8.05 11.21 9.56
C GLY A 87 7.74 10.17 8.49
N ALA A 88 8.09 10.51 7.24
CA ALA A 88 7.91 9.67 6.07
C ALA A 88 9.18 9.64 5.21
N THR A 89 9.43 8.50 4.56
CA THR A 89 10.55 8.30 3.63
C THR A 89 10.06 7.48 2.43
N ALA A 90 10.39 7.91 1.22
CA ALA A 90 10.13 7.16 -0.01
C ALA A 90 11.24 6.16 -0.29
N ALA A 91 10.91 5.07 -0.99
CA ALA A 91 11.88 4.08 -1.45
C ALA A 91 12.99 4.71 -2.32
N ALA A 92 14.10 4.00 -2.49
CA ALA A 92 15.32 4.51 -3.08
C ALA A 92 15.10 5.18 -4.46
N ASN A 93 15.94 6.19 -4.71
CA ASN A 93 15.95 6.90 -5.99
C ASN A 93 16.30 5.95 -7.14
N CYS A 94 15.37 5.80 -8.09
CA CYS A 94 15.53 4.96 -9.28
C CYS A 94 15.70 5.78 -10.57
N GLY A 95 15.34 7.07 -10.56
CA GLY A 95 15.55 8.01 -11.66
C GLY A 95 14.95 7.63 -13.03
N GLN A 96 14.02 6.67 -13.11
CA GLN A 96 13.47 6.19 -14.39
C GLN A 96 12.26 7.00 -14.90
N ASP A 97 11.49 7.64 -14.01
CA ASP A 97 10.33 8.48 -14.35
C ASP A 97 10.34 9.73 -13.46
N ILE A 98 9.83 9.60 -12.23
CA ILE A 98 10.10 10.52 -11.12
C ILE A 98 11.11 9.86 -10.18
N MET A 99 11.85 10.67 -9.43
CA MET A 99 13.00 10.25 -8.62
C MET A 99 12.74 8.97 -7.80
N TYR A 100 11.55 8.83 -7.21
CA TYR A 100 11.20 7.74 -6.30
C TYR A 100 10.12 6.77 -6.83
N ALA A 101 9.68 6.91 -8.09
CA ALA A 101 8.68 6.02 -8.67
C ALA A 101 9.31 4.75 -9.22
N CYS A 102 9.59 3.80 -8.34
CA CYS A 102 10.06 2.45 -8.70
C CYS A 102 9.15 1.33 -8.20
N TRP A 103 8.08 1.65 -7.47
CA TRP A 103 7.17 0.62 -6.99
C TRP A 103 6.23 0.13 -8.08
N GLY A 104 5.50 -0.96 -7.82
CA GLY A 104 4.56 -1.55 -8.78
C GLY A 104 3.63 -0.49 -9.39
N GLN A 105 3.42 -0.59 -10.71
CA GLN A 105 2.49 0.27 -11.44
C GLN A 105 1.08 0.04 -10.90
N HIS A 106 0.32 1.10 -10.61
CA HIS A 106 -1.08 0.98 -10.17
C HIS A 106 -1.29 -0.07 -9.07
N THR A 107 -0.52 -0.04 -7.97
CA THR A 107 -0.68 -1.07 -6.93
C THR A 107 -2.10 -1.05 -6.37
N GLU A 108 -2.74 -2.22 -6.20
CA GLU A 108 -4.09 -2.34 -5.59
C GLU A 108 -4.02 -2.92 -4.18
N SER A 109 -3.01 -3.75 -3.91
CA SER A 109 -2.91 -4.43 -2.63
C SER A 109 -1.48 -4.78 -2.27
N MET A 110 -1.24 -4.77 -0.95
CA MET A 110 -0.02 -5.26 -0.33
C MET A 110 -0.38 -6.18 0.83
N SER A 111 0.37 -7.27 0.98
CA SER A 111 0.25 -8.18 2.12
C SER A 111 1.63 -8.63 2.59
N TYR A 112 1.75 -8.94 3.88
CA TYR A 112 3.00 -9.42 4.47
C TYR A 112 2.88 -10.87 4.90
N TRP A 113 3.84 -11.67 4.45
CA TRP A 113 3.99 -13.05 4.87
C TRP A 113 5.07 -13.16 5.95
N TRP A 114 4.63 -13.34 7.20
CA TRP A 114 5.50 -13.32 8.37
C TRP A 114 6.57 -14.41 8.36
N SER A 115 6.27 -15.63 7.90
CA SER A 115 7.22 -16.74 7.99
C SER A 115 8.40 -16.63 7.02
N THR A 116 8.30 -15.76 6.02
CA THR A 116 9.33 -15.52 4.99
C THR A 116 9.84 -14.08 5.02
N GLY A 117 9.23 -13.20 5.79
CA GLY A 117 9.55 -11.78 5.82
C GLY A 117 9.33 -11.07 4.48
N ARG A 118 8.35 -11.50 3.68
CA ARG A 118 8.14 -10.98 2.32
C ARG A 118 6.89 -10.12 2.24
N VAL A 119 7.02 -8.99 1.55
CA VAL A 119 5.89 -8.18 1.12
C VAL A 119 5.49 -8.63 -0.27
N TRP A 120 4.22 -9.00 -0.43
CA TRP A 120 3.60 -9.33 -1.70
C TRP A 120 2.78 -8.15 -2.18
N THR A 121 2.96 -7.79 -3.44
CA THR A 121 2.29 -6.65 -4.07
C THR A 121 1.60 -7.13 -5.33
N LEU A 122 0.35 -6.72 -5.50
CA LEU A 122 -0.44 -6.97 -6.71
C LEU A 122 -0.80 -5.64 -7.36
N THR A 123 -0.46 -5.53 -8.64
CA THR A 123 -0.80 -4.36 -9.46
C THR A 123 -2.18 -4.52 -10.11
N GLU A 124 -2.81 -3.38 -10.38
CA GLU A 124 -4.06 -3.25 -11.12
C GLU A 124 -3.86 -3.65 -12.58
N TRP A 125 -4.97 -3.81 -13.26
CA TRP A 125 -5.04 -3.86 -14.72
C TRP A 125 -4.75 -2.44 -15.21
N ALA A 126 -4.06 -2.26 -16.34
CA ALA A 126 -3.82 -0.91 -16.81
C ALA A 126 -5.04 -0.38 -17.55
N ALA A 127 -5.11 0.94 -17.62
CA ALA A 127 -5.82 1.63 -18.67
C ALA A 127 -5.44 1.09 -20.08
N ASP A 128 -6.24 1.45 -21.09
CA ASP A 128 -5.88 1.19 -22.49
C ASP A 128 -4.56 1.89 -22.89
N SER A 129 -4.11 1.69 -24.13
CA SER A 129 -2.90 2.35 -24.65
C SER A 129 -2.94 3.88 -24.65
N ALA A 130 -4.11 4.48 -24.44
CA ALA A 130 -4.32 5.93 -24.34
C ALA A 130 -4.49 6.42 -22.90
N GLY A 131 -4.48 5.54 -21.89
CA GLY A 131 -4.66 5.91 -20.49
C GLY A 131 -6.11 6.06 -20.05
N HIS A 132 -7.07 5.52 -20.81
CA HIS A 132 -8.47 5.49 -20.38
C HIS A 132 -8.77 4.28 -19.49
N TRP A 133 -9.40 4.56 -18.34
CA TRP A 133 -9.76 3.57 -17.33
C TRP A 133 -11.17 2.97 -17.51
N THR A 134 -12.03 3.58 -18.35
CA THR A 134 -13.43 3.16 -18.53
C THR A 134 -13.76 2.92 -20.00
N GLY A 135 -14.69 2.01 -20.27
CA GLY A 135 -15.20 1.76 -21.63
C GLY A 135 -14.22 1.07 -22.57
N THR A 136 -13.22 0.35 -22.04
CA THR A 136 -12.18 -0.30 -22.86
C THR A 136 -12.39 -1.81 -22.90
N ASP A 137 -12.57 -2.36 -24.10
CA ASP A 137 -12.47 -3.81 -24.36
C ASP A 137 -10.99 -4.25 -24.51
N HIS A 138 -10.05 -3.32 -24.31
CA HIS A 138 -8.62 -3.44 -24.65
C HIS A 138 -7.70 -2.88 -23.54
N ALA A 139 -8.05 -3.10 -22.28
CA ALA A 139 -7.15 -2.82 -21.15
C ALA A 139 -5.80 -3.52 -21.35
N ILE A 140 -4.69 -2.82 -21.13
CA ILE A 140 -3.37 -3.45 -21.23
C ILE A 140 -3.18 -4.33 -19.98
N PRO A 141 -2.91 -5.63 -20.11
CA PRO A 141 -2.67 -6.48 -18.94
C PRO A 141 -1.34 -6.09 -18.27
N GLN A 142 -1.42 -5.29 -17.21
CA GLN A 142 -0.28 -4.95 -16.33
C GLN A 142 -0.43 -5.54 -14.93
N ARG A 143 -1.36 -6.49 -14.75
CA ARG A 143 -1.53 -7.22 -13.50
C ARG A 143 -0.34 -8.14 -13.27
N VAL A 144 0.48 -7.79 -12.30
CA VAL A 144 1.71 -8.48 -11.92
C VAL A 144 1.65 -8.71 -10.41
N LEU A 145 1.89 -9.96 -10.01
CA LEU A 145 2.14 -10.32 -8.63
C LEU A 145 3.64 -10.46 -8.44
N PHE A 146 4.22 -9.67 -7.54
CA PHE A 146 5.62 -9.79 -7.18
C PHE A 146 5.81 -9.74 -5.66
N SER A 147 6.99 -10.15 -5.20
CA SER A 147 7.34 -10.02 -3.79
C SER A 147 8.79 -9.63 -3.59
N LEU A 148 9.04 -8.85 -2.53
CA LEU A 148 10.37 -8.45 -2.08
C LEU A 148 10.52 -8.73 -0.58
N PRO A 149 11.73 -9.05 -0.10
CA PRO A 149 11.99 -9.09 1.34
C PRO A 149 11.76 -7.71 1.97
N LEU A 150 11.09 -7.66 3.12
CA LEU A 150 10.87 -6.41 3.86
C LEU A 150 12.20 -5.73 4.23
N ALA A 151 13.23 -6.50 4.58
CA ALA A 151 14.56 -5.98 4.86
C ALA A 151 15.21 -5.27 3.65
N SER A 152 14.95 -5.75 2.42
CA SER A 152 15.42 -5.09 1.20
C SER A 152 14.67 -3.77 0.95
N ILE A 153 13.37 -3.77 1.21
CA ILE A 153 12.55 -2.54 1.19
C ILE A 153 13.10 -1.54 2.21
N ASP A 154 13.30 -1.95 3.46
CA ASP A 154 13.80 -1.08 4.53
C ASP A 154 15.18 -0.49 4.23
N SER A 155 16.06 -1.27 3.59
CA SER A 155 17.39 -0.84 3.16
C SER A 155 17.35 0.14 1.98
N SER A 156 16.24 0.19 1.23
CA SER A 156 16.02 1.17 0.16
C SER A 156 15.44 2.50 0.70
N LEU A 157 14.94 2.51 1.93
CA LEU A 157 14.26 3.63 2.58
C LEU A 157 15.15 4.39 3.56
N SER A 158 16.47 4.14 3.55
CA SER A 158 17.46 4.67 4.50
C SER A 158 18.41 5.68 3.85
#